data_AF-A0A843G9S6-F1
#
_entry.id   AF-A0A843G9S6-F1
#
_cell.length_a   1.000
_cell.length_b   1.000
_cell.length_c   1.000
_cell.angle_alpha   90.00
_cell.angle_beta   90.00
_cell.angle_gamma   90.00
#
_symmetry.space_group_name_H-M   'P 1'
#
loop_
_entity.id
_entity.type
_entity.pdbx_description
1 polymer ?
#
loop_
_entity_poly.entity_id
_entity_poly.type
_entity_poly.pdbx_seq_one_letter_code
_entity_poly.pdbx_strand_id
1 'polypeptide(L)' 'MNQLNETLRRLRIQIKTEEMRPEPNIENLKKLRKEEQRCLKKILK' A
#
# COMPACT_ATOMS: atom_id res chain seq x y z
N MET A 1 -5.39 0.02 -18.32
CA MET A 1 -5.51 0.25 -16.85
C MET A 1 -4.43 1.25 -16.47
N ASN A 2 -4.72 2.28 -15.65
CA ASN A 2 -3.76 3.34 -15.32
C ASN A 2 -2.65 2.81 -14.38
N GLN A 3 -1.38 3.08 -14.69
CA GLN A 3 -0.20 2.62 -13.93
C GLN A 3 -0.28 2.95 -12.43
N LEU A 4 -0.85 4.12 -12.08
CA LEU A 4 -1.03 4.52 -10.69
C LEU A 4 -2.12 3.70 -9.96
N ASN A 5 -3.22 3.36 -10.64
CA ASN A 5 -4.27 2.52 -10.06
C ASN A 5 -3.79 1.08 -9.84
N GLU A 6 -2.96 0.56 -10.74
CA GLU A 6 -2.34 -0.75 -10.56
C GLU A 6 -1.35 -0.75 -9.39
N THR A 7 -0.53 0.30 -9.28
CA THR A 7 0.39 0.49 -8.14
C THR A 7 -0.37 0.54 -6.82
N LEU A 8 -1.46 1.31 -6.76
CA LEU A 8 -2.32 1.39 -5.58
C LEU A 8 -2.90 0.03 -5.19
N ARG A 9 -3.35 -0.76 -6.18
CA ARG A 9 -3.87 -2.11 -5.96
C ARG A 9 -2.79 -3.03 -5.38
N ARG A 10 -1.57 -2.98 -5.90
CA ARG A 10 -0.42 -3.78 -5.40
C ARG A 10 -0.08 -3.42 -3.95
N LEU A 11 -0.02 -2.13 -3.62
CA LEU A 11 0.24 -1.65 -2.26
C LEU A 11 -0.82 -2.14 -1.26
N ARG A 12 -2.10 -2.10 -1.64
CA ARG A 12 -3.20 -2.61 -0.80
C ARG A 12 -3.12 -4.11 -0.55
N ILE A 13 -2.74 -4.88 -1.57
CA ILE A 13 -2.52 -6.33 -1.41
C ILE A 13 -1.36 -6.56 -0.43
N GLN A 14 -0.24 -5.87 -0.59
CA GLN A 14 0.91 -6.01 0.31
C GLN A 14 0.58 -5.64 1.76
N ILE A 15 -0.16 -4.55 1.99
CA ILE A 15 -0.63 -4.16 3.32
C ILE A 15 -1.48 -5.29 3.92
N LYS A 16 -2.49 -5.77 3.19
CA LYS A 16 -3.37 -6.83 3.66
C LYS A 16 -2.62 -8.14 3.94
N THR A 17 -1.65 -8.48 3.09
CA THR A 17 -0.80 -9.67 3.29
C THR A 17 0.04 -9.54 4.56
N GLU A 18 0.63 -8.38 4.82
CA GLU A 18 1.42 -8.15 6.03
C GLU A 18 0.53 -8.14 7.29
N GLU A 19 -0.67 -7.55 7.24
CA GLU A 19 -1.64 -7.57 8.34
C GLU A 19 -2.14 -8.97 8.70
N MET A 20 -2.15 -9.90 7.74
CA MET A 20 -2.59 -11.28 7.93
C MET A 20 -1.48 -12.21 8.46
N ARG A 21 -0.24 -11.72 8.59
CA ARG A 21 0.84 -12.52 9.16
C ARG A 21 0.62 -12.75 10.66
N PRO A 22 1.00 -13.92 11.21
CA PRO A 22 0.99 -14.15 12.65
C PRO A 22 1.80 -13.11 13.44
N GLU A 23 2.90 -12.64 12.82
CA GLU A 23 3.76 -11.57 13.35
C GLU A 23 3.92 -10.47 12.29
N PRO A 24 3.01 -9.48 12.25
CA PRO A 24 3.08 -8.41 11.27
C PRO A 24 4.26 -7.47 11.55
N ASN A 25 5.05 -7.16 10.53
CA ASN A 25 6.12 -6.17 10.66
C ASN A 25 5.52 -4.75 10.66
N ILE A 26 5.41 -4.16 11.86
CA ILE A 26 4.83 -2.83 12.07
C ILE A 26 5.58 -1.74 11.29
N GLU A 27 6.90 -1.82 11.20
CA GLU A 27 7.70 -0.84 10.47
C GLU A 27 7.46 -0.95 8.96
N ASN A 28 7.30 -2.18 8.44
CA ASN A 28 6.92 -2.42 7.06
C ASN A 28 5.51 -1.88 6.75
N LEU A 29 4.53 -2.15 7.61
CA LEU A 29 3.16 -1.63 7.48
C LEU A 29 3.13 -0.10 7.41
N LYS A 30 3.90 0.59 8.27
CA LYS A 30 4.02 2.05 8.25
C LYS A 30 4.55 2.56 6.91
N LYS A 31 5.59 1.91 6.36
CA LYS A 31 6.16 2.26 5.05
C LYS A 31 5.14 2.06 3.93
N LEU A 32 4.49 0.90 3.88
CA LEU A 32 3.49 0.57 2.86
C LEU A 32 2.30 1.53 2.89
N ARG A 33 1.75 1.85 4.08
CA ARG A 33 0.65 2.83 4.21
C ARG A 33 1.07 4.24 3.79
N LYS A 34 2.30 4.66 4.07
CA LYS A 34 2.83 5.97 3.62
C LYS A 34 2.94 6.03 2.09
N GLU A 35 3.36 4.93 1.46
CA GLU A 35 3.41 4.82 0.00
C GLU A 35 2.01 4.80 -0.64
N GLU A 36 1.07 4.08 -0.03
CA GLU A 36 -0.34 4.06 -0.46
C GLU A 36 -0.92 5.48 -0.48
N GLN A 37 -0.73 6.25 0.60
CA GLN A 37 -1.17 7.64 0.69
C GLN A 37 -0.53 8.54 -0.37
N ARG A 38 0.77 8.36 -0.64
CA ARG A 38 1.46 9.11 -1.71
C ARG A 38 0.88 8.77 -3.08
N CYS A 39 0.58 7.51 -3.34
CA CYS A 39 -0.05 7.07 -4.59
C CYS A 39 -1.45 7.67 -4.75
N LEU A 40 -2.28 7.61 -3.70
CA LEU A 40 -3.60 8.23 -3.68
C LEU A 40 -3.55 9.74 -3.96
N LYS A 41 -2.63 10.46 -3.32
CA LYS A 41 -2.43 11.90 -3.57
C LYS A 41 -2.05 12.22 -5.01
N LYS A 42 -1.39 11.31 -5.74
CA LYS A 42 -1.08 11.49 -7.17
C LYS A 42 -2.27 11.21 -8.08
N ILE A 43 -3.16 10.30 -7.68
CA ILE A 43 -4.36 9.96 -8.45
C ILE A 43 -5.43 11.06 -8.32
N LEU A 44 -5.51 11.69 -7.14
CA LEU A 44 -6.51 12.73 -6.83
C LEU A 44 -6.10 14.15 -7.26
N LYS A 45 -4.88 14.33 -7.79
CA LYS A 45 -4.37 15.60 -8.33
C LYS A 45 -4.52 15.61 -9.83
#